data_AF-A0A957US42-F1
#
_entry.id   AF-A0A957US42-F1
#
_cell.length_a   1.000
_cell.length_b   1.000
_cell.length_c   1.000
_cell.angle_alpha   90.00
_cell.angle_beta   90.00
_cell.angle_gamma   90.00
#
_symmetry.space_group_name_H-M   'P 1'
#
loop_
_entity.id
_entity.type
_entity.pdbx_description
1 polymer ?
#
loop_
_entity_poly.entity_id
_entity_poly.type
_entity_poly.pdbx_seq_one_letter_code
_entity_poly.pdbx_strand_id
1 'polypeptide(L)'
;LAPGKWIMKGTKIVRRFDDQLLEEFALGFYGHGNLRASYWFIGMEHGGGDSFENINQRIDKWVAQGKTSVTDLADYCTDIGEAHYFRKPIKNQPTWNKLIRLLLSLQGEQHISLMNVKNYQMSHWGRYDDETAVLELLPLANPSLNHPWLYGIYSDLPYLASREAYRSHLMPIRVKHFQKMLVDYQPQLVHFYGDSYDEWWRQIAQVPFEQSAVEGRSFAYGQSSGTLFLITHHPVSRGVTIKYFEQIGKFLQKLL
;
A
#
# COMPACT_ATOMS: atom_id res chain seq x y z
N LEU A 1 21.15 19.91 -10.76
CA LEU A 1 20.99 19.97 -9.29
C LEU A 1 19.64 19.34 -8.98
N ALA A 2 19.62 18.25 -8.22
CA ALA A 2 18.36 17.59 -7.83
C ALA A 2 17.51 18.51 -6.93
N PRO A 3 16.17 18.42 -6.97
CA PRO A 3 15.31 19.21 -6.10
C PRO A 3 15.51 18.82 -4.62
N GLY A 4 15.50 19.84 -3.77
CA GLY A 4 15.69 19.79 -2.33
C GLY A 4 15.97 21.20 -1.81
N LYS A 5 15.34 21.61 -0.70
CA LYS A 5 15.64 22.92 -0.09
C LYS A 5 16.97 22.83 0.65
N TRP A 6 17.87 23.75 0.33
CA TRP A 6 19.14 23.93 1.04
C TRP A 6 18.91 24.98 2.11
N ILE A 7 18.96 24.60 3.38
CA ILE A 7 18.73 25.50 4.50
C ILE A 7 20.04 25.71 5.25
N MET A 8 20.36 26.96 5.56
CA MET A 8 21.51 27.33 6.38
C MET A 8 21.22 27.00 7.85
N LYS A 9 22.01 26.11 8.46
CA LYS A 9 21.99 25.87 9.91
C LYS A 9 23.37 26.22 10.47
N GLY A 10 23.52 27.43 10.98
CA GLY A 10 24.84 28.01 11.30
C GLY A 10 25.65 28.25 10.02
N THR A 11 26.85 27.67 9.91
CA THR A 11 27.75 27.78 8.73
C THR A 11 27.62 26.63 7.72
N LYS A 12 26.73 25.66 7.95
CA LYS A 12 26.56 24.50 7.06
C LYS A 12 25.25 24.59 6.28
N ILE A 13 25.36 24.36 4.97
CA ILE A 13 24.23 24.10 4.09
C ILE A 13 23.76 22.67 4.37
N VAL A 14 22.54 22.51 4.89
CA VAL A 14 21.96 21.19 5.17
C VAL A 14 20.77 20.99 4.25
N ARG A 15 20.73 19.82 3.62
CA ARG A 15 19.61 19.40 2.79
C ARG A 15 18.40 19.08 3.67
N ARG A 16 17.21 19.54 3.29
CA ARG A 16 15.98 19.34 4.06
C ARG A 16 14.80 19.04 3.16
N PHE A 17 13.87 18.24 3.67
CA PHE A 17 12.55 18.10 3.05
C PHE A 17 11.77 19.40 3.21
N ASP A 18 10.77 19.60 2.35
CA ASP A 18 9.75 20.59 2.60
C ASP A 18 8.74 20.00 3.59
N ASP A 19 8.85 20.38 4.85
CA ASP A 19 8.02 19.82 5.93
C ASP A 19 6.52 20.02 5.70
N GLN A 20 6.12 21.12 5.07
CA GLN A 20 4.72 21.33 4.73
C GLN A 20 4.25 20.31 3.70
N LEU A 21 5.01 20.13 2.60
CA LEU A 21 4.64 19.15 1.57
C LEU A 21 4.72 17.72 2.10
N LEU A 22 5.65 17.44 3.00
CA LEU A 22 5.82 16.13 3.63
C LEU A 22 4.64 15.80 4.55
N GLU A 23 4.15 16.78 5.32
CA GLU A 23 2.95 16.64 6.15
C GLU A 23 1.69 16.47 5.29
N GLU A 24 1.52 17.29 4.25
CA GLU A 24 0.42 17.16 3.30
C GLU A 24 0.42 15.78 2.63
N PHE A 25 1.59 15.26 2.22
CA PHE A 25 1.71 13.91 1.67
C PHE A 25 1.37 12.84 2.70
N ALA A 26 1.89 12.97 3.93
CA ALA A 26 1.68 12.03 5.01
C ALA A 26 0.20 11.90 5.44
N LEU A 27 -0.57 12.98 5.32
CA LEU A 27 -1.98 13.01 5.69
C LEU A 27 -2.90 12.73 4.49
N GLY A 28 -2.50 13.19 3.30
CA GLY A 28 -3.33 13.22 2.10
C GLY A 28 -3.19 12.02 1.18
N PHE A 29 -2.02 11.39 1.08
CA PHE A 29 -1.78 10.29 0.15
C PHE A 29 -2.13 8.93 0.77
N TYR A 30 -2.81 8.07 0.01
CA TYR A 30 -3.25 6.73 0.43
C TYR A 30 -2.74 5.60 -0.45
N GLY A 31 -2.24 5.89 -1.65
CA GLY A 31 -1.75 4.88 -2.59
C GLY A 31 -2.31 5.11 -3.98
N HIS A 32 -2.82 4.05 -4.60
CA HIS A 32 -3.06 4.04 -6.04
C HIS A 32 -4.39 3.39 -6.43
N GLY A 33 -4.84 3.69 -7.64
CA GLY A 33 -6.02 3.12 -8.26
C GLY A 33 -7.30 3.89 -7.97
N ASN A 34 -8.39 3.18 -7.80
CA ASN A 34 -9.73 3.75 -7.75
C ASN A 34 -10.36 3.58 -6.36
N LEU A 35 -10.68 4.65 -5.63
CA LEU A 35 -11.39 4.50 -4.35
C LEU A 35 -12.81 3.92 -4.53
N ARG A 36 -13.42 4.01 -5.71
CA ARG A 36 -14.69 3.33 -6.02
C ARG A 36 -14.51 1.87 -6.50
N ALA A 37 -13.29 1.35 -6.47
CA ALA A 37 -13.00 -0.04 -6.81
C ALA A 37 -13.75 -1.03 -5.92
N SER A 38 -14.11 -2.17 -6.50
CA SER A 38 -14.68 -3.31 -5.76
C SER A 38 -13.67 -3.96 -4.81
N TYR A 39 -12.38 -3.91 -5.13
CA TYR A 39 -11.34 -4.64 -4.39
C TYR A 39 -10.26 -3.68 -3.87
N TRP A 40 -10.15 -3.56 -2.55
CA TRP A 40 -9.12 -2.78 -1.90
C TRP A 40 -8.06 -3.69 -1.31
N PHE A 41 -6.79 -3.40 -1.60
CA PHE A 41 -5.62 -4.07 -1.04
C PHE A 41 -4.87 -3.06 -0.20
N ILE A 42 -4.75 -3.33 1.11
CA ILE A 42 -4.19 -2.38 2.07
C ILE A 42 -2.96 -3.00 2.73
N GLY A 43 -1.80 -2.43 2.43
CA GLY A 43 -0.51 -2.77 3.03
C GLY A 43 -0.14 -1.86 4.19
N MET A 44 0.95 -2.22 4.89
CA MET A 44 1.43 -1.45 6.04
C MET A 44 2.10 -0.14 5.63
N GLU A 45 3.05 -0.20 4.69
CA GLU A 45 3.99 0.86 4.35
C GLU A 45 4.38 0.77 2.87
N HIS A 46 4.50 1.92 2.21
CA HIS A 46 4.93 2.00 0.82
C HIS A 46 6.39 1.52 0.64
N GLY A 47 6.66 0.76 -0.43
CA GLY A 47 8.02 0.35 -0.79
C GLY A 47 8.90 1.49 -1.32
N GLY A 48 10.22 1.39 -1.17
CA GLY A 48 11.17 2.42 -1.61
C GLY A 48 11.66 3.31 -0.45
N GLY A 49 12.05 4.55 -0.75
CA GLY A 49 12.53 5.49 0.27
C GLY A 49 13.96 5.23 0.76
N ASP A 50 14.81 4.70 -0.12
CA ASP A 50 16.21 4.34 0.17
C ASP A 50 17.16 5.54 0.24
N SER A 51 16.69 6.72 -0.16
CA SER A 51 17.49 7.93 -0.25
C SER A 51 16.61 9.17 -0.12
N PHE A 52 17.23 10.30 0.24
CA PHE A 52 16.54 11.59 0.24
C PHE A 52 15.98 11.88 -1.16
N GLU A 53 16.78 11.64 -2.20
CA GLU A 53 16.39 11.82 -3.61
C GLU A 53 15.14 11.02 -3.95
N ASN A 54 15.10 9.74 -3.59
CA ASN A 54 13.95 8.90 -3.89
C ASN A 54 12.68 9.40 -3.20
N ILE A 55 12.78 9.81 -1.93
CA ILE A 55 11.65 10.37 -1.18
C ILE A 55 11.19 11.69 -1.81
N ASN A 56 12.12 12.61 -2.10
CA ASN A 56 11.76 13.91 -2.68
C ASN A 56 11.15 13.76 -4.07
N GLN A 57 11.69 12.86 -4.90
CA GLN A 57 11.12 12.56 -6.21
C GLN A 57 9.68 12.06 -6.11
N ARG A 58 9.38 11.16 -5.17
CA ARG A 58 8.01 10.66 -4.95
C ARG A 58 7.04 11.78 -4.57
N ILE A 59 7.44 12.66 -3.64
CA ILE A 59 6.64 13.81 -3.22
C ILE A 59 6.45 14.78 -4.39
N ASP A 60 7.52 15.16 -5.09
CA ASP A 60 7.45 16.07 -6.23
C ASP A 60 6.50 15.55 -7.32
N LYS A 61 6.50 14.24 -7.58
CA LYS A 61 5.61 13.60 -8.54
C LYS A 61 4.16 13.59 -8.08
N TRP A 62 3.91 13.32 -6.80
CA TRP A 62 2.57 13.49 -6.23
C TRP A 62 2.06 14.93 -6.32
N VAL A 63 2.93 15.92 -6.07
CA VAL A 63 2.59 17.34 -6.25
C VAL A 63 2.26 17.64 -7.71
N ALA A 64 3.08 17.17 -8.65
CA ALA A 64 2.85 17.36 -10.08
C ALA A 64 1.53 16.71 -10.57
N GLN A 65 1.09 15.65 -9.90
CA GLN A 65 -0.18 14.96 -10.16
C GLN A 65 -1.37 15.59 -9.40
N GLY A 66 -1.17 16.74 -8.75
CA GLY A 66 -2.26 17.52 -8.16
C GLY A 66 -2.56 17.19 -6.70
N LYS A 67 -1.65 16.50 -5.99
CA LYS A 67 -1.78 16.17 -4.56
C LYS A 67 -3.04 15.35 -4.23
N THR A 68 -3.42 14.44 -5.12
CA THR A 68 -4.61 13.61 -4.96
C THR A 68 -4.45 12.55 -3.86
N SER A 69 -5.56 12.02 -3.35
CA SER A 69 -5.54 10.97 -2.32
C SER A 69 -5.03 9.63 -2.86
N VAL A 70 -5.27 9.37 -4.14
CA VAL A 70 -4.75 8.21 -4.87
C VAL A 70 -4.19 8.66 -6.22
N THR A 71 -3.23 7.90 -6.76
CA THR A 71 -2.68 8.13 -8.11
C THR A 71 -2.85 6.91 -9.02
N ASP A 72 -2.68 7.07 -10.34
CA ASP A 72 -2.57 5.90 -11.21
C ASP A 72 -1.21 5.23 -10.96
N LEU A 73 -1.23 3.95 -10.58
CA LEU A 73 -0.02 3.23 -10.18
C LEU A 73 1.00 3.15 -11.32
N ALA A 74 0.57 2.92 -12.56
CA ALA A 74 1.50 2.75 -13.67
C ALA A 74 2.13 4.09 -14.08
N ASP A 75 1.35 5.17 -14.05
CA ASP A 75 1.84 6.52 -14.34
C ASP A 75 2.80 6.97 -13.22
N TYR A 76 2.41 6.77 -11.96
CA TYR A 76 3.25 7.06 -10.81
C TYR A 76 4.56 6.24 -10.83
N CYS A 77 4.50 4.93 -11.05
CA CYS A 77 5.69 4.09 -11.20
C CYS A 77 6.55 4.54 -12.37
N THR A 78 5.95 4.96 -13.49
CA THR A 78 6.70 5.51 -14.62
C THR A 78 7.47 6.76 -14.22
N ASP A 79 6.81 7.67 -13.51
CA ASP A 79 7.36 8.95 -13.07
C ASP A 79 8.53 8.83 -12.10
N ILE A 80 8.56 7.78 -11.29
CA ILE A 80 9.63 7.50 -10.32
C ILE A 80 10.71 6.55 -10.87
N GLY A 81 10.67 6.19 -12.15
CA GLY A 81 11.67 5.31 -12.78
C GLY A 81 11.43 3.80 -12.61
N GLU A 82 10.25 3.40 -12.16
CA GLU A 82 9.81 2.02 -11.95
C GLU A 82 8.89 1.50 -13.06
N ALA A 83 8.93 2.11 -14.26
CA ALA A 83 8.11 1.75 -15.42
C ALA A 83 8.24 0.27 -15.86
N HIS A 84 9.32 -0.41 -15.45
CA HIS A 84 9.59 -1.81 -15.78
C HIS A 84 8.56 -2.81 -15.21
N TYR A 85 7.71 -2.38 -14.25
CA TYR A 85 6.57 -3.18 -13.81
C TYR A 85 5.34 -3.06 -14.74
N PHE A 86 5.30 -2.07 -15.63
CA PHE A 86 4.14 -1.78 -16.49
C PHE A 86 4.51 -1.70 -17.98
N ARG A 87 5.77 -1.96 -18.35
CA ARG A 87 6.24 -1.94 -19.73
C ARG A 87 6.93 -3.25 -20.09
N LYS A 88 6.81 -3.67 -21.35
CA LYS A 88 7.48 -4.86 -21.87
C LYS A 88 9.00 -4.64 -21.94
N PRO A 89 9.83 -5.62 -21.55
CA PRO A 89 9.47 -6.88 -20.88
C PRO A 89 9.02 -6.64 -19.43
N ILE A 90 7.81 -7.13 -19.08
CA ILE A 90 7.17 -6.83 -17.79
C ILE A 90 7.91 -7.58 -16.67
N LYS A 91 8.44 -6.84 -15.69
CA LYS A 91 9.00 -7.42 -14.47
C LYS A 91 7.87 -7.77 -13.51
N ASN A 92 7.95 -8.94 -12.89
CA ASN A 92 7.01 -9.33 -11.85
C ASN A 92 7.30 -8.60 -10.55
N GLN A 93 6.30 -7.94 -9.96
CA GLN A 93 6.40 -7.42 -8.59
C GLN A 93 5.94 -8.53 -7.62
N PRO A 94 6.80 -9.02 -6.69
CA PRO A 94 6.49 -10.22 -5.90
C PRO A 94 5.27 -10.13 -4.97
N THR A 95 5.01 -8.96 -4.40
CA THR A 95 3.84 -8.69 -3.55
C THR A 95 2.57 -8.71 -4.40
N TRP A 96 2.52 -7.89 -5.45
CA TRP A 96 1.39 -7.77 -6.36
C TRP A 96 1.08 -9.11 -7.02
N ASN A 97 2.08 -9.92 -7.35
CA ASN A 97 1.89 -11.25 -7.91
C ASN A 97 0.92 -12.12 -7.08
N LYS A 98 1.08 -12.13 -5.76
CA LYS A 98 0.24 -12.96 -4.89
C LYS A 98 -1.12 -12.33 -4.62
N LEU A 99 -1.19 -11.00 -4.52
CA LEU A 99 -2.46 -10.29 -4.37
C LEU A 99 -3.35 -10.44 -5.61
N ILE A 100 -2.77 -10.25 -6.81
CA ILE A 100 -3.43 -10.47 -8.10
C ILE A 100 -3.91 -11.93 -8.21
N ARG A 101 -3.12 -12.90 -7.76
CA ARG A 101 -3.54 -14.32 -7.78
C ARG A 101 -4.73 -14.61 -6.87
N LEU A 102 -4.78 -13.97 -5.70
CA LEU A 102 -5.96 -14.05 -4.84
C LEU A 102 -7.19 -13.52 -5.58
N LEU A 103 -7.07 -12.33 -6.19
CA LEU A 103 -8.16 -11.69 -6.92
C LEU A 103 -8.64 -12.52 -8.11
N LEU A 104 -7.74 -12.95 -8.98
CA LEU A 104 -8.08 -13.79 -10.13
C LEU A 104 -8.73 -15.10 -9.68
N SER A 105 -8.24 -15.69 -8.59
CA SER A 105 -8.83 -16.91 -8.06
C SER A 105 -10.21 -16.67 -7.41
N LEU A 106 -10.44 -15.51 -6.80
CA LEU A 106 -11.74 -15.07 -6.29
C LEU A 106 -12.75 -14.88 -7.43
N GLN A 107 -12.28 -14.35 -8.56
CA GLN A 107 -13.06 -14.20 -9.80
C GLN A 107 -13.28 -15.53 -10.54
N GLY A 108 -12.77 -16.65 -10.02
CA GLY A 108 -13.04 -17.99 -10.54
C GLY A 108 -11.98 -18.56 -11.46
N GLU A 109 -10.87 -17.85 -11.70
CA GLU A 109 -9.77 -18.35 -12.53
C GLU A 109 -9.10 -19.57 -11.87
N GLN A 110 -9.06 -20.69 -12.60
CA GLN A 110 -8.52 -21.95 -12.06
C GLN A 110 -7.04 -22.17 -12.37
N HIS A 111 -6.53 -21.59 -13.47
CA HIS A 111 -5.18 -21.85 -14.00
C HIS A 111 -4.41 -20.54 -14.20
N ILE A 112 -3.97 -19.94 -13.09
CA ILE A 112 -3.32 -18.63 -13.11
C ILE A 112 -1.82 -18.78 -13.41
N SER A 113 -1.41 -18.54 -14.64
CA SER A 113 0.01 -18.50 -15.01
C SER A 113 0.69 -17.20 -14.57
N LEU A 114 2.03 -17.17 -14.53
CA LEU A 114 2.76 -15.91 -14.30
C LEU A 114 2.47 -14.85 -15.37
N MET A 115 2.18 -15.27 -16.61
CA MET A 115 1.83 -14.34 -17.68
C MET A 115 0.47 -13.70 -17.45
N ASN A 116 -0.53 -14.45 -16.95
CA ASN A 116 -1.83 -13.87 -16.57
C ASN A 116 -1.63 -12.76 -15.54
N VAL A 117 -0.83 -13.01 -14.51
CA VAL A 117 -0.53 -12.03 -13.46
C VAL A 117 0.20 -10.82 -14.02
N LYS A 118 1.23 -11.00 -14.87
CA LYS A 118 1.95 -9.87 -15.47
C LYS A 118 1.08 -9.02 -16.38
N ASN A 119 0.18 -9.64 -17.13
CA ASN A 119 -0.77 -8.92 -17.98
C ASN A 119 -1.76 -8.12 -17.12
N TYR A 120 -2.28 -8.72 -16.05
CA TYR A 120 -3.14 -8.02 -15.10
C TYR A 120 -2.40 -6.87 -14.42
N GLN A 121 -1.17 -7.11 -13.95
CA GLN A 121 -0.30 -6.10 -13.35
C GLN A 121 -0.11 -4.90 -14.27
N MET A 122 0.18 -5.15 -15.54
CA MET A 122 0.43 -4.10 -16.52
C MET A 122 -0.82 -3.28 -16.85
N SER A 123 -1.98 -3.92 -16.95
CA SER A 123 -3.17 -3.31 -17.55
C SER A 123 -4.24 -2.85 -16.56
N HIS A 124 -4.33 -3.49 -15.38
CA HIS A 124 -5.47 -3.35 -14.47
C HIS A 124 -5.08 -2.97 -13.03
N TRP A 125 -3.91 -3.41 -12.58
CA TRP A 125 -3.49 -3.25 -11.19
C TRP A 125 -3.24 -1.78 -10.82
N GLY A 126 -4.04 -1.23 -9.91
CA GLY A 126 -3.90 0.12 -9.38
C GLY A 126 -4.17 1.24 -10.40
N ARG A 127 -5.02 1.00 -11.39
CA ARG A 127 -5.42 1.99 -12.42
C ARG A 127 -6.64 2.80 -11.95
N TYR A 128 -6.75 4.07 -12.38
CA TYR A 128 -7.82 4.97 -11.89
C TYR A 128 -9.25 4.53 -12.21
N ASP A 129 -9.46 3.87 -13.33
CA ASP A 129 -10.79 3.52 -13.84
C ASP A 129 -11.04 2.01 -13.83
N ASP A 130 -10.36 1.30 -12.93
CA ASP A 130 -10.38 -0.16 -12.86
C ASP A 130 -10.84 -0.67 -11.49
N GLU A 131 -10.82 -1.99 -11.32
CA GLU A 131 -11.47 -2.68 -10.20
C GLU A 131 -10.64 -2.75 -8.91
N THR A 132 -9.45 -2.14 -8.88
CA THR A 132 -8.54 -2.24 -7.72
C THR A 132 -8.11 -0.90 -7.14
N ALA A 133 -8.09 -0.83 -5.81
CA ALA A 133 -7.35 0.17 -5.05
C ALA A 133 -6.18 -0.52 -4.34
N VAL A 134 -4.97 0.02 -4.48
CA VAL A 134 -3.75 -0.49 -3.83
C VAL A 134 -3.27 0.60 -2.88
N LEU A 135 -3.60 0.44 -1.61
CA LEU A 135 -3.47 1.46 -0.58
C LEU A 135 -2.45 1.07 0.47
N GLU A 136 -1.92 2.06 1.17
CA GLU A 136 -0.97 1.88 2.27
C GLU A 136 -1.49 2.60 3.52
N LEU A 137 -1.40 1.91 4.65
CA LEU A 137 -1.79 2.48 5.94
C LEU A 137 -0.88 3.66 6.29
N LEU A 138 0.42 3.51 6.06
CA LEU A 138 1.45 4.54 6.25
C LEU A 138 2.08 4.94 4.92
N PRO A 139 1.96 6.22 4.50
CA PRO A 139 2.40 6.64 3.16
C PRO A 139 3.90 6.89 3.04
N LEU A 140 4.61 7.21 4.13
CA LEU A 140 6.03 7.51 4.07
C LEU A 140 6.86 6.23 3.93
N ALA A 141 7.47 6.07 2.77
CA ALA A 141 8.22 4.88 2.39
C ALA A 141 9.46 4.68 3.26
N ASN A 142 9.75 3.42 3.57
CA ASN A 142 10.96 2.99 4.25
C ASN A 142 11.31 1.56 3.87
N PRO A 143 12.49 1.28 3.30
CA PRO A 143 12.73 0.00 2.66
C PRO A 143 12.89 -1.15 3.67
N SER A 144 13.31 -0.84 4.91
CA SER A 144 13.39 -1.84 5.98
C SER A 144 13.60 -1.20 7.36
N LEU A 145 13.41 -2.01 8.41
CA LEU A 145 13.76 -1.61 9.78
C LEU A 145 15.25 -1.29 9.95
N ASN A 146 16.12 -1.89 9.13
CA ASN A 146 17.58 -1.69 9.19
C ASN A 146 18.04 -0.42 8.44
N HIS A 147 17.17 0.19 7.64
CA HIS A 147 17.50 1.41 6.92
C HIS A 147 17.51 2.62 7.88
N PRO A 148 18.30 3.67 7.66
CA PRO A 148 18.16 4.90 8.43
C PRO A 148 16.76 5.52 8.29
N TRP A 149 16.22 6.06 9.38
CA TRP A 149 14.97 6.83 9.34
C TRP A 149 15.28 8.24 8.80
N LEU A 150 15.27 8.38 7.47
CA LEU A 150 15.69 9.61 6.78
C LEU A 150 14.83 10.83 7.15
N TYR A 151 13.56 10.63 7.49
CA TYR A 151 12.67 11.70 7.90
C TYR A 151 13.15 12.40 9.18
N GLY A 152 13.62 11.65 10.18
CA GLY A 152 14.17 12.23 11.41
C GLY A 152 15.52 12.96 11.21
N ILE A 153 16.19 12.72 10.08
CA ILE A 153 17.45 13.39 9.71
C ILE A 153 17.17 14.68 8.95
N TYR A 154 16.17 14.67 8.07
CA TYR A 154 15.96 15.70 7.05
C TYR A 154 14.67 16.52 7.21
N SER A 155 13.83 16.24 8.20
CA SER A 155 12.63 16.99 8.58
C SER A 155 12.75 17.56 9.99
N ASP A 156 12.09 18.68 10.27
CA ASP A 156 11.95 19.22 11.63
C ASP A 156 10.57 18.90 12.25
N LEU A 157 9.71 18.15 11.54
CA LEU A 157 8.42 17.68 12.07
C LEU A 157 8.63 16.75 13.27
N PRO A 158 8.10 17.09 14.48
CA PRO A 158 8.39 16.32 15.69
C PRO A 158 7.96 14.86 15.61
N TYR A 159 6.82 14.58 14.96
CA TYR A 159 6.34 13.20 14.80
C TYR A 159 7.15 12.40 13.80
N LEU A 160 8.03 13.03 13.01
CA LEU A 160 8.97 12.34 12.12
C LEU A 160 10.35 12.14 12.75
N ALA A 161 10.56 12.48 14.02
CA ALA A 161 11.84 12.27 14.69
C ALA A 161 12.26 10.79 14.75
N SER A 162 11.29 9.87 14.87
CA SER A 162 11.53 8.42 14.84
C SER A 162 10.37 7.67 14.19
N ARG A 163 10.57 6.37 13.88
CA ARG A 163 9.51 5.50 13.37
C ARG A 163 8.38 5.33 14.36
N GLU A 164 8.71 5.23 15.64
CA GLU A 164 7.78 5.05 16.75
C GLU A 164 6.92 6.30 16.92
N ALA A 165 7.53 7.49 16.87
CA ALA A 165 6.81 8.76 16.90
C ALA A 165 5.87 8.89 15.69
N TYR A 166 6.35 8.51 14.51
CA TYR A 166 5.59 8.57 13.25
C TYR A 166 4.36 7.68 13.31
N ARG A 167 4.53 6.42 13.72
CA ARG A 167 3.43 5.47 13.89
C ARG A 167 2.45 5.92 14.95
N SER A 168 2.94 6.35 16.12
CA SER A 168 2.08 6.79 17.23
C SER A 168 1.23 8.00 16.83
N HIS A 169 1.77 8.91 16.03
CA HIS A 169 1.06 10.09 15.55
C HIS A 169 0.07 9.77 14.44
N LEU A 170 0.50 9.06 13.39
CA LEU A 170 -0.34 8.83 12.21
C LEU A 170 -1.36 7.71 12.37
N MET A 171 -1.06 6.62 13.09
CA MET A 171 -1.97 5.46 13.16
C MET A 171 -3.41 5.85 13.52
N PRO A 172 -3.69 6.61 14.59
CA PRO A 172 -5.06 6.96 14.95
C PRO A 172 -5.76 7.83 13.90
N ILE A 173 -5.01 8.70 13.21
CA ILE A 173 -5.54 9.55 12.14
C ILE A 173 -5.90 8.69 10.93
N ARG A 174 -4.97 7.81 10.51
CA ARG A 174 -5.14 6.95 9.35
C ARG A 174 -6.28 5.95 9.55
N VAL A 175 -6.39 5.33 10.73
CA VAL A 175 -7.51 4.44 11.08
C VAL A 175 -8.85 5.14 10.88
N LYS A 176 -9.02 6.35 11.42
CA LYS A 176 -10.26 7.14 11.29
C LYS A 176 -10.57 7.48 9.83
N HIS A 177 -9.55 7.84 9.05
CA HIS A 177 -9.75 8.14 7.63
C HIS A 177 -10.13 6.88 6.83
N PHE A 178 -9.50 5.73 7.06
CA PHE A 178 -9.91 4.48 6.43
C PHE A 178 -11.34 4.08 6.83
N GLN A 179 -11.72 4.20 8.10
CA GLN A 179 -13.11 3.97 8.53
C GLN A 179 -14.09 4.87 7.77
N LYS A 180 -13.77 6.17 7.63
CA LYS A 180 -14.59 7.09 6.84
C LYS A 180 -14.67 6.66 5.36
N MET A 181 -13.53 6.34 4.74
CA MET A 181 -13.51 5.89 3.35
C MET A 181 -14.33 4.60 3.16
N LEU A 182 -14.30 3.66 4.10
CA LEU A 182 -15.12 2.44 4.03
C LEU A 182 -16.62 2.75 4.05
N VAL A 183 -17.05 3.72 4.85
CA VAL A 183 -18.45 4.18 4.87
C VAL A 183 -18.83 4.85 3.54
N ASP A 184 -17.93 5.69 3.00
CA ASP A 184 -18.19 6.49 1.80
C ASP A 184 -18.17 5.64 0.51
N TYR A 185 -17.34 4.61 0.43
CA TYR A 185 -17.07 3.86 -0.81
C TYR A 185 -17.58 2.41 -0.83
N GLN A 186 -17.73 1.76 0.33
CA GLN A 186 -18.29 0.40 0.48
C GLN A 186 -17.77 -0.63 -0.55
N PRO A 187 -16.44 -0.90 -0.59
CA PRO A 187 -15.88 -1.91 -1.50
C PRO A 187 -16.44 -3.30 -1.19
N GLN A 188 -16.42 -4.20 -2.17
CA GLN A 188 -16.86 -5.59 -1.99
C GLN A 188 -15.86 -6.37 -1.12
N LEU A 189 -14.55 -6.14 -1.32
CA LEU A 189 -13.48 -6.75 -0.55
C LEU A 189 -12.48 -5.70 -0.06
N VAL A 190 -12.09 -5.83 1.19
CA VAL A 190 -10.93 -5.15 1.78
C VAL A 190 -9.95 -6.20 2.27
N HIS A 191 -8.83 -6.32 1.57
CA HIS A 191 -7.75 -7.24 1.87
C HIS A 191 -6.59 -6.50 2.55
N PHE A 192 -6.51 -6.66 3.87
CA PHE A 192 -5.36 -6.28 4.66
C PHE A 192 -4.27 -7.35 4.60
N TYR A 193 -3.02 -6.97 4.34
CA TYR A 193 -1.91 -7.90 4.34
C TYR A 193 -0.76 -7.44 5.25
N GLY A 194 -0.22 -8.38 6.03
CA GLY A 194 0.75 -8.10 7.08
C GLY A 194 0.12 -8.30 8.46
N ASP A 195 0.29 -9.50 9.01
CA ASP A 195 -0.25 -9.93 10.29
C ASP A 195 0.34 -9.18 11.50
N SER A 196 1.53 -8.59 11.36
CA SER A 196 2.09 -7.69 12.37
C SER A 196 1.26 -6.40 12.61
N TYR A 197 0.27 -6.13 11.76
CA TYR A 197 -0.65 -5.00 11.88
C TYR A 197 -2.10 -5.44 12.18
N ASP A 198 -2.32 -6.70 12.58
CA ASP A 198 -3.65 -7.28 12.84
C ASP A 198 -4.53 -6.41 13.76
N GLU A 199 -3.95 -5.84 14.83
CA GLU A 199 -4.67 -4.94 15.73
C GLU A 199 -5.24 -3.72 14.99
N TRP A 200 -4.45 -3.09 14.12
CA TRP A 200 -4.87 -1.93 13.33
C TRP A 200 -5.90 -2.30 12.27
N TRP A 201 -5.76 -3.46 11.63
CA TRP A 201 -6.73 -3.98 10.68
C TRP A 201 -8.10 -4.20 11.32
N ARG A 202 -8.12 -4.78 12.52
CA ARG A 202 -9.35 -4.96 13.31
C ARG A 202 -9.97 -3.63 13.72
N GLN A 203 -9.15 -2.66 14.11
CA GLN A 203 -9.63 -1.31 14.42
C GLN A 203 -10.24 -0.62 13.19
N ILE A 204 -9.67 -0.79 12.00
CA ILE A 204 -10.21 -0.22 10.75
C ILE A 204 -11.52 -0.89 10.37
N ALA A 205 -11.57 -2.22 10.37
CA ALA A 205 -12.73 -2.96 9.91
C ALA A 205 -13.91 -2.89 10.88
N GLN A 206 -13.65 -2.84 12.20
CA GLN A 206 -14.67 -2.82 13.27
C GLN A 206 -15.70 -3.95 13.17
N VAL A 207 -15.26 -5.14 12.74
CA VAL A 207 -16.08 -6.35 12.66
C VAL A 207 -15.50 -7.48 13.50
N PRO A 208 -16.34 -8.41 13.97
CA PRO A 208 -15.87 -9.72 14.40
C PRO A 208 -15.17 -10.43 13.24
N PHE A 209 -14.03 -11.05 13.52
CA PHE A 209 -13.34 -11.90 12.54
C PHE A 209 -13.36 -13.35 12.99
N GLU A 210 -13.65 -14.21 12.03
CA GLU A 210 -13.44 -15.65 12.11
C GLU A 210 -12.03 -16.01 11.64
N GLN A 211 -11.50 -17.11 12.17
CA GLN A 211 -10.20 -17.65 11.78
C GLN A 211 -10.41 -18.86 10.88
N SER A 212 -9.64 -18.95 9.81
CA SER A 212 -9.57 -20.12 8.95
C SER A 212 -8.11 -20.39 8.59
N ALA A 213 -7.85 -21.49 7.90
CA ALA A 213 -6.51 -21.87 7.50
C ALA A 213 -6.49 -22.59 6.16
N VAL A 214 -5.44 -22.30 5.38
CA VAL A 214 -5.10 -22.99 4.14
C VAL A 214 -3.59 -23.22 4.10
N GLU A 215 -3.15 -24.33 3.51
CA GLU A 215 -1.73 -24.72 3.50
C GLU A 215 -1.06 -24.69 4.90
N GLY A 216 -1.82 -25.01 5.96
CA GLY A 216 -1.36 -24.99 7.35
C GLY A 216 -1.08 -23.59 7.92
N ARG A 217 -1.57 -22.53 7.29
CA ARG A 217 -1.41 -21.13 7.72
C ARG A 217 -2.75 -20.46 7.91
N SER A 218 -2.86 -19.66 8.95
CA SER A 218 -4.11 -18.96 9.26
C SER A 218 -4.33 -17.74 8.36
N PHE A 219 -5.59 -17.35 8.27
CA PHE A 219 -6.06 -16.04 7.82
C PHE A 219 -7.35 -15.73 8.57
N ALA A 220 -7.70 -14.45 8.65
CA ALA A 220 -8.93 -14.02 9.29
C ALA A 220 -9.87 -13.37 8.29
N TYR A 221 -11.17 -13.56 8.42
CA TYR A 221 -12.17 -12.88 7.60
C TYR A 221 -13.38 -12.46 8.44
N GLY A 222 -14.08 -11.42 8.00
CA GLY A 222 -15.29 -10.91 8.62
C GLY A 222 -16.11 -10.13 7.60
N GLN A 223 -17.38 -9.86 7.88
CA GLN A 223 -18.24 -9.16 6.93
C GLN A 223 -19.08 -8.11 7.65
N SER A 224 -19.27 -6.95 7.01
CA SER A 224 -20.23 -5.94 7.45
C SER A 224 -20.74 -5.15 6.26
N SER A 225 -22.05 -4.89 6.22
CA SER A 225 -22.68 -3.99 5.24
C SER A 225 -22.33 -4.31 3.78
N GLY A 226 -22.20 -5.59 3.44
CA GLY A 226 -21.83 -6.05 2.09
C GLY A 226 -20.33 -6.05 1.79
N THR A 227 -19.50 -5.47 2.65
CA THR A 227 -18.03 -5.53 2.53
C THR A 227 -17.48 -6.76 3.25
N LEU A 228 -16.73 -7.58 2.53
CA LEU A 228 -15.91 -8.66 3.05
C LEU A 228 -14.54 -8.12 3.45
N PHE A 229 -14.10 -8.40 4.67
CA PHE A 229 -12.78 -8.05 5.19
C PHE A 229 -11.92 -9.30 5.29
N LEU A 230 -10.66 -9.19 4.87
CA LEU A 230 -9.69 -10.27 4.89
C LEU A 230 -8.38 -9.78 5.51
N ILE A 231 -7.81 -10.55 6.43
CA ILE A 231 -6.44 -10.35 6.96
C ILE A 231 -5.60 -11.56 6.60
N THR A 232 -4.48 -11.34 5.90
CA THR A 232 -3.51 -12.41 5.56
C THR A 232 -2.10 -12.06 5.99
N HIS A 233 -1.22 -13.06 6.00
CA HIS A 233 0.22 -12.82 6.06
C HIS A 233 0.70 -11.93 4.89
N HIS A 234 1.82 -11.23 5.10
CA HIS A 234 2.42 -10.43 4.04
C HIS A 234 2.86 -11.32 2.86
N PRO A 235 2.62 -10.92 1.59
CA PRO A 235 2.92 -11.73 0.42
C PRO A 235 4.34 -12.28 0.35
N VAL A 236 5.36 -11.51 0.71
CA VAL A 236 6.77 -11.97 0.64
C VAL A 236 7.32 -12.53 1.96
N SER A 237 6.48 -12.74 2.98
CA SER A 237 6.91 -13.37 4.22
C SER A 237 7.38 -14.81 4.01
N ARG A 238 8.35 -15.24 4.83
CA ARG A 238 8.97 -16.55 4.73
C ARG A 238 7.92 -17.67 4.80
N GLY A 239 7.92 -18.51 3.76
CA GLY A 239 7.07 -19.70 3.66
C GLY A 239 5.62 -19.43 3.28
N VAL A 240 5.24 -18.17 2.99
CA VAL A 240 3.95 -17.85 2.38
C VAL A 240 4.01 -18.19 0.89
N THR A 241 3.14 -19.07 0.41
CA THR A 241 3.19 -19.60 -0.96
C THR A 241 2.20 -18.91 -1.89
N ILE A 242 2.30 -19.16 -3.19
CA ILE A 242 1.26 -18.77 -4.17
C ILE A 242 -0.06 -19.49 -3.86
N LYS A 243 0.02 -20.80 -3.58
CA LYS A 243 -1.13 -21.67 -3.31
C LYS A 243 -1.95 -21.19 -2.09
N TYR A 244 -1.30 -20.61 -1.09
CA TYR A 244 -1.97 -19.96 0.04
C TYR A 244 -2.94 -18.86 -0.44
N PHE A 245 -2.51 -17.93 -1.29
CA PHE A 245 -3.36 -16.84 -1.79
C PHE A 245 -4.44 -17.33 -2.76
N GLU A 246 -4.12 -18.28 -3.64
CA GLU A 246 -5.11 -18.85 -4.56
C GLU A 246 -6.20 -19.63 -3.79
N GLN A 247 -5.85 -20.42 -2.76
CA GLN A 247 -6.84 -21.13 -1.96
C GLN A 247 -7.72 -20.18 -1.14
N ILE A 248 -7.18 -19.06 -0.65
CA ILE A 248 -8.00 -18.00 -0.03
C ILE A 248 -8.97 -17.43 -1.06
N GLY A 249 -8.52 -17.08 -2.27
CA GLY A 249 -9.41 -16.61 -3.34
C GLY A 249 -10.58 -17.57 -3.60
N LYS A 250 -10.30 -18.87 -3.74
CA LYS A 250 -11.35 -19.92 -3.90
C LYS A 250 -12.28 -20.04 -2.69
N PHE A 251 -11.76 -19.80 -1.49
CA PHE A 251 -12.55 -19.82 -0.28
C PHE A 251 -13.53 -18.63 -0.26
N LEU A 252 -13.04 -17.41 -0.54
CA LEU A 252 -13.85 -16.20 -0.54
C LEU A 252 -14.88 -16.16 -1.66
N GLN A 253 -14.62 -16.82 -2.80
CA GLN A 253 -15.60 -16.97 -3.89
C GLN A 253 -16.92 -17.60 -3.42
N LYS A 254 -16.91 -18.38 -2.34
CA LYS A 254 -18.11 -19.02 -1.79
C LYS A 254 -18.87 -18.12 -0.81
N LEU A 255 -18.29 -16.98 -0.44
CA LEU A 255 -18.83 -16.02 0.53
C LEU A 255 -19.41 -14.76 -0.14
N LEU A 256 -19.01 -14.48 -1.38
CA LEU A 256 -19.56 -13.42 -2.24
C LEU A 256 -20.60 -14.01 -3.18
#